data_AF-A0A7U9SN60-F1
#
_entry.id   AF-A0A7U9SN60-F1
#
_cell.length_a   1.000
_cell.length_b   1.000
_cell.length_c   1.000
_cell.angle_alpha   90.00
_cell.angle_beta   90.00
_cell.angle_gamma   90.00
#
_symmetry.space_group_name_H-M   'P 1'
#
loop_
_entity.id
_entity.type
_entity.pdbx_description
1 polymer ?
#
loop_
_entity_poly.entity_id
_entity_poly.type
_entity_poly.pdbx_seq_one_letter_code
_entity_poly.pdbx_strand_id
1 'polypeptide(L)'
;MGTGLPQVCCEREILKQYFDGQGDNGFDFAYKYPGMNKVLQAAGRVIRTAEDIGIVALLDERFLHASYQNMFPREWDAYERVNVGLVGKRVERFWDEWL
;
A
#
# COMPACT_ATOMS: atom_id res chain seq x y z
N MET A 1 4.17 38.71 2.87
CA MET A 1 3.95 38.89 1.42
C MET A 1 5.12 38.26 0.69
N GLY A 2 4.85 37.23 -0.09
CA GLY A 2 5.82 36.37 -0.77
C GLY A 2 5.05 35.15 -1.27
N THR A 3 4.31 35.36 -2.37
CA THR A 3 3.46 34.40 -3.09
C THR A 3 4.12 33.02 -3.18
N GLY A 4 3.52 31.91 -2.72
CA GLY A 4 2.16 31.50 -3.06
C GLY A 4 2.10 30.57 -4.27
N LEU A 5 3.21 29.93 -4.67
CA LEU A 5 3.21 28.84 -5.65
C LEU A 5 4.02 27.66 -5.08
N PRO A 6 3.40 26.48 -4.91
CA PRO A 6 3.99 25.35 -4.20
C PRO A 6 5.20 24.78 -4.94
N GLN A 7 6.10 24.16 -4.18
CA GLN A 7 7.13 23.22 -4.63
C GLN A 7 6.46 22.07 -5.40
N VAL A 8 6.08 22.29 -6.66
CA VAL A 8 5.61 21.21 -7.52
C VAL A 8 6.83 20.32 -7.77
N CYS A 9 6.78 19.15 -7.15
CA CYS A 9 7.88 18.23 -6.93
C CYS A 9 8.64 17.93 -8.24
N CYS A 10 9.83 18.51 -8.40
CA CYS A 10 10.72 18.26 -9.54
C CYS A 10 10.87 16.75 -9.84
N GLU A 11 10.93 15.94 -8.78
CA GLU A 11 11.00 14.48 -8.85
C GLU A 11 9.75 13.84 -9.49
N ARG A 12 8.56 14.36 -9.19
CA ARG A 12 7.28 13.89 -9.76
C ARG A 12 7.13 14.33 -11.22
N GLU A 13 7.63 15.52 -11.56
CA GLU A 13 7.70 16.03 -12.93
C GLU A 13 8.69 15.23 -13.79
N ILE A 14 9.88 14.90 -13.25
CA ILE A 14 10.90 14.07 -13.93
C ILE A 14 10.38 12.65 -14.14
N LEU A 15 9.76 12.03 -13.12
CA LEU A 15 9.13 10.72 -13.24
C LEU A 15 8.02 10.73 -14.30
N LYS A 16 7.15 11.75 -14.28
CA LYS A 16 6.11 11.93 -15.28
C LYS A 16 6.70 12.05 -16.69
N GLN A 17 7.68 12.92 -16.89
CA GLN A 17 8.32 13.14 -18.21
C GLN A 17 9.06 11.90 -18.73
N TYR A 18 9.71 11.14 -17.84
CA TYR A 18 10.43 9.92 -18.21
C TYR A 18 9.48 8.84 -18.75
N PHE A 19 8.30 8.69 -18.15
CA PHE A 19 7.34 7.67 -18.55
C PHE A 19 6.32 8.14 -19.60
N ASP A 20 6.03 9.45 -19.71
CA ASP A 20 5.23 10.03 -20.80
C ASP A 20 5.86 9.75 -22.18
N GLY A 21 7.20 9.63 -22.24
CA GLY A 21 7.94 9.30 -23.47
C GLY A 21 7.90 7.83 -23.90
N GLN A 22 7.39 6.92 -23.05
CA GLN A 22 7.41 5.47 -23.29
C GLN A 22 6.02 4.89 -23.66
N GLY A 23 4.97 5.72 -23.72
CA GLY A 23 3.66 5.32 -24.23
C GLY A 23 2.81 4.43 -23.31
N ASP A 24 3.25 4.14 -22.09
CA ASP A 24 2.53 3.33 -21.11
C ASP A 24 2.46 4.04 -19.76
N ASN A 25 1.23 4.15 -19.21
CA ASN A 25 0.81 4.46 -17.83
C ASN A 25 1.86 4.95 -16.79
N GLY A 26 2.68 5.93 -17.16
CA GLY A 26 3.72 6.51 -16.30
C GLY A 26 3.20 7.16 -15.05
N PHE A 27 1.98 7.69 -15.16
CA PHE A 27 1.23 8.25 -14.06
C PHE A 27 0.92 7.20 -12.98
N ASP A 28 0.50 5.98 -13.36
CA ASP A 28 0.21 4.97 -12.36
C ASP A 28 1.48 4.57 -11.59
N PHE A 29 2.62 4.44 -12.25
CA PHE A 29 3.88 4.08 -11.60
C PHE A 29 4.39 5.18 -10.66
N ALA A 30 4.37 6.44 -11.10
CA ALA A 30 4.84 7.59 -10.32
C ALA A 30 4.03 7.83 -9.04
N TYR A 31 2.77 7.39 -8.98
CA TYR A 31 1.90 7.56 -7.81
C TYR A 31 1.78 6.26 -6.98
N LYS A 32 1.89 5.11 -7.62
CA LYS A 32 1.81 3.80 -6.96
C LYS A 32 2.99 3.52 -6.05
N TYR A 33 4.22 3.76 -6.49
CA TYR A 33 5.40 3.48 -5.65
C TYR A 33 5.42 4.33 -4.37
N PRO A 34 5.18 5.65 -4.43
CA PRO A 34 5.04 6.45 -3.22
C PRO A 34 3.85 6.02 -2.34
N GLY A 35 2.73 5.64 -2.96
CA GLY A 35 1.55 5.13 -2.24
C GLY A 35 1.86 3.83 -1.49
N MET A 36 2.50 2.88 -2.16
CA MET A 36 2.91 1.60 -1.59
C MET A 36 3.92 1.76 -0.45
N ASN A 37 4.89 2.67 -0.58
CA ASN A 37 5.81 2.97 0.52
C ASN A 37 5.07 3.43 1.79
N LYS A 38 4.02 4.24 1.64
CA LYS A 38 3.19 4.65 2.78
C LYS A 38 2.41 3.48 3.38
N VAL A 39 1.86 2.59 2.55
CA VAL A 39 1.16 1.37 2.99
C VAL A 39 2.10 0.47 3.80
N LEU A 40 3.30 0.22 3.29
CA LEU A 40 4.30 -0.61 3.98
C LEU A 40 4.79 0.03 5.29
N GLN A 41 4.98 1.35 5.30
CA GLN A 41 5.32 2.07 6.53
C GLN A 41 4.21 1.98 7.58
N ALA A 42 2.94 2.06 7.17
CA ALA A 42 1.81 1.92 8.08
C ALA A 42 1.71 0.49 8.64
N ALA A 43 1.89 -0.53 7.81
CA ALA A 43 1.90 -1.92 8.25
C ALA A 43 3.06 -2.21 9.21
N GLY A 44 4.26 -1.68 8.94
CA GLY A 44 5.41 -1.77 9.84
C GLY A 44 5.24 -1.03 11.18
N ARG A 45 4.18 -0.23 11.36
CA ARG A 45 3.83 0.32 12.68
C ARG A 45 3.10 -0.69 13.56
N VAL A 46 2.42 -1.67 12.97
CA VAL A 46 1.59 -2.68 13.65
C VAL A 46 2.46 -3.82 14.19
N ILE A 47 3.49 -4.23 13.44
CA ILE A 47 4.39 -5.34 13.80
C ILE A 47 5.83 -4.81 13.82
N ARG A 48 6.41 -4.63 15.00
CA ARG A 48 7.77 -4.07 15.20
C ARG A 48 8.72 -5.05 15.89
N THR A 49 8.19 -5.99 16.66
CA THR A 49 8.94 -7.02 17.36
C THR A 49 8.49 -8.42 16.91
N ALA A 50 9.27 -9.45 17.25
CA ALA A 50 8.92 -10.84 16.95
C ALA A 50 7.68 -11.34 17.73
N GLU A 51 7.29 -10.63 18.78
CA GLU A 51 6.16 -10.96 19.66
C GLU A 51 4.90 -10.16 19.29
N ASP A 52 5.02 -9.16 18.42
CA ASP A 52 3.91 -8.31 18.03
C ASP A 52 2.97 -9.09 17.08
N ILE A 53 1.71 -9.21 17.48
CA ILE A 53 0.66 -9.85 16.70
C ILE A 53 -0.36 -8.78 16.32
N GLY A 54 -0.74 -8.73 15.04
CA GLY A 54 -1.71 -7.75 14.57
C GLY A 54 -2.25 -8.06 13.18
N ILE A 55 -3.26 -7.27 12.79
CA ILE A 55 -3.96 -7.41 11.52
C ILE A 55 -3.71 -6.16 10.68
N VAL A 56 -3.35 -6.36 9.41
CA VAL A 56 -3.27 -5.28 8.41
C VAL A 56 -4.38 -5.50 7.39
N ALA A 57 -5.31 -4.53 7.29
CA ALA A 57 -6.41 -4.57 6.34
C ALA A 57 -6.17 -3.57 5.20
N LEU A 58 -6.10 -4.07 3.96
CA LEU A 58 -5.97 -3.25 2.76
C LEU A 58 -7.36 -3.06 2.14
N LEU A 59 -7.90 -1.84 2.24
CA LEU A 59 -9.28 -1.51 1.89
C LEU A 59 -9.41 -0.98 0.46
N ASP A 60 -9.02 -1.79 -0.53
CA ASP A 60 -9.21 -1.45 -1.95
C ASP A 60 -8.99 -2.68 -2.84
N GLU A 61 -9.83 -2.88 -3.86
CA GLU A 61 -9.67 -3.99 -4.81
C GLU A 61 -8.39 -3.87 -5.64
N ARG A 62 -7.83 -2.67 -5.80
CA ARG A 62 -6.55 -2.46 -6.52
C ARG A 62 -5.40 -3.25 -5.93
N PHE A 63 -5.41 -3.52 -4.62
CA PHE A 63 -4.40 -4.36 -3.95
C PHE A 63 -4.44 -5.83 -4.40
N LEU A 64 -5.53 -6.26 -5.05
CA LEU A 64 -5.68 -7.60 -5.61
C LEU A 64 -5.12 -7.71 -7.05
N HIS A 65 -4.75 -6.59 -7.67
CA HIS A 65 -4.15 -6.61 -9.00
C HIS A 65 -2.70 -7.10 -8.90
N ALA A 66 -2.27 -7.97 -9.82
CA ALA A 66 -0.93 -8.55 -9.86
C ALA A 66 0.18 -7.48 -9.78
N SER A 67 -0.04 -6.32 -10.41
CA SER A 67 0.93 -5.22 -10.39
C SER A 67 1.16 -4.65 -8.99
N TYR A 68 0.17 -4.68 -8.08
CA TYR A 68 0.31 -4.26 -6.68
C TYR A 68 0.88 -5.39 -5.83
N GLN A 69 0.44 -6.63 -6.08
CA GLN A 69 0.92 -7.81 -5.36
C GLN A 69 2.42 -8.04 -5.53
N ASN A 70 2.95 -7.80 -6.73
CA ASN A 70 4.39 -7.86 -7.00
C ASN A 70 5.22 -6.84 -6.19
N MET A 71 4.58 -5.86 -5.55
CA MET A 71 5.25 -4.87 -4.70
C MET A 71 5.13 -5.19 -3.21
N PHE A 72 4.35 -6.20 -2.82
CA PHE A 72 4.28 -6.62 -1.43
C PHE A 72 5.53 -7.41 -1.02
N PRO A 73 5.92 -7.34 0.26
CA PRO A 73 6.91 -8.25 0.82
C PRO A 73 6.50 -9.71 0.59
N ARG A 74 7.47 -10.60 0.39
CA ARG A 74 7.20 -12.03 0.12
C ARG A 74 6.47 -12.71 1.27
N GLU A 75 6.64 -12.19 2.48
CA GLU A 75 6.03 -12.64 3.71
C GLU A 75 4.50 -12.44 3.71
N TRP A 76 3.96 -11.59 2.82
CA TRP A 76 2.52 -11.30 2.72
C TRP A 76 1.79 -12.17 1.68
N ASP A 77 2.45 -13.19 1.13
CA ASP A 77 1.87 -14.07 0.10
C ASP A 77 0.62 -14.82 0.61
N ALA A 78 0.56 -15.09 1.91
CA ALA A 78 -0.58 -15.72 2.58
C ALA A 78 -1.63 -14.71 3.09
N TYR A 79 -2.19 -13.88 2.20
CA TYR A 79 -3.28 -12.96 2.53
C TYR A 79 -4.66 -13.58 2.28
N GLU A 80 -5.67 -13.08 2.98
CA GLU A 80 -7.07 -13.50 2.80
C GLU A 80 -7.93 -12.35 2.28
N ARG A 81 -8.81 -12.66 1.31
CA ARG A 81 -9.79 -11.70 0.80
C ARG A 81 -11.02 -11.73 1.68
N VAL A 82 -11.36 -10.61 2.28
CA VAL A 82 -12.54 -10.45 3.13
C VAL A 82 -13.44 -9.35 2.59
N ASN A 83 -14.74 -9.49 2.84
CA ASN A 83 -15.71 -8.44 2.60
C ASN A 83 -16.23 -7.89 3.95
N VAL A 84 -17.01 -6.82 3.91
CA VAL A 84 -17.55 -6.16 5.12
C VAL A 84 -18.38 -7.10 5.99
N GLY A 85 -19.05 -8.10 5.40
CA GLY A 85 -19.83 -9.09 6.14
C GLY A 85 -18.99 -10.16 6.84
N LEU A 86 -17.77 -10.44 6.35
CA LEU A 86 -16.91 -11.50 6.86
C LEU A 86 -15.77 -10.98 7.74
N VAL A 87 -15.33 -9.74 7.52
CA VAL A 87 -14.15 -9.17 8.19
C VAL A 87 -14.27 -9.22 9.72
N GLY A 88 -15.44 -8.92 10.28
CA GLY A 88 -15.66 -8.97 11.74
C GLY A 88 -15.39 -10.36 12.32
N LYS A 89 -16.04 -11.38 11.76
CA LYS A 89 -15.83 -12.78 12.17
C LYS A 89 -14.38 -13.23 12.00
N ARG A 90 -13.71 -12.75 10.95
CA ARG A 90 -12.32 -13.14 10.68
C ARG A 90 -11.35 -12.51 11.68
N VAL A 91 -11.60 -11.25 12.05
CA VAL A 91 -10.86 -10.54 13.09
C VAL A 91 -11.06 -11.22 14.44
N GLU A 92 -12.30 -11.53 14.82
CA GLU A 92 -12.60 -12.26 16.07
C GLU A 92 -11.84 -13.59 16.13
N ARG A 93 -11.97 -14.41 15.10
CA ARG A 93 -11.26 -15.70 15.01
C ARG A 93 -9.74 -15.55 15.12
N PHE A 94 -9.15 -14.53 14.51
CA PHE A 94 -7.71 -14.29 14.60
C PHE A 94 -7.28 -14.03 16.04
N TRP A 95 -8.04 -13.23 16.80
CA TRP A 95 -7.71 -12.95 18.19
C TRP A 95 -7.99 -14.14 19.11
N ASP A 96 -9.03 -14.93 18.83
CA ASP A 96 -9.34 -16.16 19.57
C ASP A 96 -8.28 -17.25 19.40
N GLU A 97 -7.59 -17.31 18.26
CA GLU A 97 -6.50 -18.28 18.01
C GLU A 97 -5.19 -17.91 18.74
N TRP A 98 -5.05 -16.65 19.19
CA TRP A 98 -3.85 -16.12 19.85
C TRP A 98 -4.03 -15.82 21.36
N LEU A 99 -5.26 -15.85 21.88
CA LEU A 99 -5.60 -15.71 23.30
C LEU A 99 -5.78 -17.08 23.98
#